data_AF-A0A946VTA1-F1
#
_entry.id   AF-A0A946VTA1-F1
#
_cell.length_a   1.000
_cell.length_b   1.000
_cell.length_c   1.000
_cell.angle_alpha   90.00
_cell.angle_beta   90.00
_cell.angle_gamma   90.00
#
_symmetry.space_group_name_H-M   'P 1'
#
loop_
_entity.id
_entity.type
_entity.pdbx_description
1 polymer ?
#
loop_
_entity_poly.entity_id
_entity_poly.type
_entity_poly.pdbx_seq_one_letter_code
_entity_poly.pdbx_strand_id
1 'polypeptide(L)' 'DIELRIPADHAATVDARIEVSRRARGDYRIYTDFPLSITGQDDREVLGRGDINGGGDRIRIETSNGDIRIMRSEN' A
#
# COMPACT_ATOMS: atom_id res chain seq x y z
N ASP A 1 10.50 -2.46 -4.70
CA ASP A 1 9.28 -1.66 -4.95
C ASP A 1 8.20 -2.52 -5.54
N ILE A 2 6.94 -2.20 -5.25
CA ILE A 2 5.75 -2.85 -5.80
C ILE A 2 4.82 -1.78 -6.36
N GLU A 3 4.31 -1.99 -7.57
CA GLU A 3 3.22 -1.21 -8.15
C GLU A 3 2.03 -2.14 -8.39
N LEU A 4 0.87 -1.76 -7.85
CA LEU A 4 -0.41 -2.40 -8.08
C LEU A 4 -1.36 -1.41 -8.74
N ARG A 5 -2.03 -1.86 -9.81
CA ARG A 5 -3.07 -1.10 -10.48
C ARG A 5 -4.41 -1.80 -10.26
N ILE A 6 -5.38 -1.05 -9.75
CA ILE A 6 -6.72 -1.54 -9.44
C ILE A 6 -7.72 -0.72 -10.26
N PRO A 7 -8.66 -1.35 -10.99
CA PRO A 7 -9.76 -0.63 -11.63
C PRO A 7 -10.52 0.21 -10.61
N ALA A 8 -10.86 1.45 -10.96
CA ALA A 8 -11.43 2.40 -10.01
C ALA A 8 -12.78 1.95 -9.40
N ASP A 9 -13.50 1.05 -10.08
CA ASP A 9 -14.79 0.47 -9.69
C ASP A 9 -14.68 -0.90 -9.01
N HIS A 10 -13.48 -1.49 -8.93
CA HIS A 10 -13.28 -2.79 -8.28
C HIS A 10 -13.39 -2.68 -6.76
N ALA A 11 -14.10 -3.62 -6.14
CA ALA A 11 -14.35 -3.64 -4.71
C ALA A 11 -13.34 -4.57 -4.01
N ALA A 12 -12.51 -4.00 -3.13
CA ALA A 12 -11.40 -4.73 -2.52
C ALA A 12 -11.04 -4.16 -1.13
N THR A 13 -10.49 -5.02 -0.28
CA THR A 13 -9.91 -4.63 1.00
C THR A 13 -8.40 -4.79 0.93
N VAL A 14 -7.67 -3.69 1.13
CA VAL A 14 -6.21 -3.64 0.99
C VAL A 14 -5.52 -3.71 2.36
N ASP A 15 -4.50 -4.56 2.45
CA ASP A 15 -3.54 -4.62 3.56
C ASP A 15 -2.12 -4.58 2.99
N ALA A 16 -1.50 -3.39 3.03
CA ALA A 16 -0.17 -3.11 2.52
C ALA A 16 0.82 -2.92 3.67
N ARG A 17 2.00 -3.51 3.54
CA ARG A 17 3.07 -3.47 4.55
C ARG A 17 4.44 -3.28 3.92
N ILE A 18 5.18 -2.31 4.44
CA ILE A 18 6.61 -2.14 4.18
C ILE A 18 7.37 -2.44 5.46
N GLU A 19 8.28 -3.41 5.40
CA GLU A 19 9.26 -3.63 6.48
C GLU A 19 10.53 -2.82 6.19
N VAL A 20 10.90 -1.93 7.12
CA VAL A 20 12.09 -1.09 7.01
C VAL A 20 13.19 -1.65 7.91
N SER A 21 14.22 -2.20 7.27
CA SER A 21 15.35 -2.80 7.97
C SER A 21 16.20 -1.74 8.67
N ARG A 22 16.86 -2.12 9.78
CA ARG A 22 17.74 -1.22 10.55
C ARG A 22 18.89 -0.59 9.76
N ARG A 23 19.27 -1.18 8.62
CA ARG A 23 20.37 -0.72 7.76
C ARG A 23 19.86 0.00 6.51
N ALA A 24 18.56 0.22 6.39
CA ALA A 24 17.99 1.01 5.33
C ALA A 24 18.64 2.40 5.31
N ARG A 25 18.91 2.89 4.10
CA ARG A 25 19.51 4.22 3.87
C ARG A 25 18.50 5.20 3.26
N GLY A 26 17.26 4.77 3.05
CA GLY A 26 16.23 5.55 2.40
C GLY A 26 14.93 5.51 3.19
N ASP A 27 14.10 6.50 2.93
CA ASP A 27 12.72 6.58 3.42
C ASP A 27 11.83 5.83 2.42
N TYR A 28 10.95 4.98 2.93
CA TYR A 28 10.02 4.21 2.11
C TYR A 28 8.59 4.63 2.40
N ARG A 29 7.78 4.76 1.36
CA ARG A 29 6.43 5.29 1.49
C ARG A 29 5.42 4.46 0.72
N ILE A 30 4.17 4.53 1.20
CA ILE A 30 3.00 4.02 0.49
C ILE A 30 2.36 5.20 -0.23
N TYR A 31 2.24 5.10 -1.55
CA TYR A 31 1.51 6.04 -2.40
C TYR A 31 0.22 5.38 -2.86
N THR A 32 -0.90 6.09 -2.77
CA THR A 32 -2.21 5.53 -3.12
C THR A 32 -3.15 6.60 -3.68
N ASP A 33 -3.91 6.22 -4.70
CA ASP A 33 -5.05 7.00 -5.20
C ASP A 33 -6.36 6.70 -4.45
N PHE A 34 -6.34 5.65 -3.61
CA PHE A 34 -7.49 5.16 -2.86
C PHE A 34 -7.46 5.66 -1.41
N PRO A 35 -8.63 5.75 -0.74
CA PRO A 35 -8.75 6.27 0.63
C PRO A 35 -8.23 5.28 1.68
N LEU A 36 -6.94 4.98 1.65
CA LEU A 36 -6.29 4.10 2.64
C LEU A 36 -5.77 4.92 3.82
N SER A 37 -5.88 4.37 5.02
CA SER A 37 -5.20 4.86 6.21
C SER A 37 -3.74 4.41 6.18
N ILE A 38 -2.82 5.37 6.23
CA ILE A 38 -1.38 5.12 6.25
C ILE A 38 -0.82 5.47 7.63
N THR A 39 -0.09 4.54 8.23
CA THR A 39 0.53 4.71 9.56
C THR A 39 1.98 4.24 9.56
N GLY A 40 2.79 4.75 10.49
CA GLY A 40 4.17 4.28 10.71
C GLY A 40 5.19 4.79 9.67
N GLN A 41 4.95 5.94 9.04
CA GLN A 41 5.89 6.50 8.04
C GLN A 41 7.30 6.78 8.59
N ASP A 42 7.44 6.98 9.90
CA ASP A 42 8.73 7.20 10.58
C ASP A 42 9.21 5.97 11.38
N ASP A 43 8.50 4.84 11.27
CA ASP A 43 8.78 3.60 12.00
C ASP A 43 9.54 2.57 11.16
N ARG A 44 9.91 1.45 11.79
CA ARG A 44 10.47 0.29 11.08
C ARG A 44 9.44 -0.46 10.23
N GLU A 45 8.22 0.04 10.19
CA GLU A 45 7.10 -0.58 9.53
C GLU A 45 6.14 0.50 9.06
N VAL A 46 5.85 0.52 7.75
CA VAL A 46 4.81 1.37 7.17
C VAL A 46 3.62 0.50 6.79
N LEU A 47 2.43 0.87 7.26
CA LEU A 47 1.19 0.14 6.99
C LEU A 47 0.23 1.00 6.18
N GLY A 48 -0.46 0.40 5.23
CA GLY A 48 -1.54 1.01 4.44
C GLY A 48 -2.75 0.10 4.44
N ARG A 49 -3.87 0.54 5.03
CA ARG A 49 -5.09 -0.26 5.15
C ARG A 49 -6.33 0.51 4.78
N GLY A 50 -7.27 -0.15 4.10
CA GLY A 50 -8.56 0.45 3.81
C GLY A 50 -9.39 -0.37 2.84
N ASP A 51 -10.64 0.04 2.75
CA ASP A 51 -11.62 -0.54 1.83
C ASP A 51 -11.78 0.36 0.61
N ILE A 52 -11.75 -0.27 -0.55
CA ILE A 52 -12.04 0.34 -1.85
C ILE A 52 -13.45 -0.09 -2.24
N ASN A 53 -14.30 0.87 -2.58
CA ASN A 53 -15.69 0.66 -3.01
C ASN A 53 -16.53 -0.23 -2.06
N GLY A 54 -16.33 -0.08 -0.75
CA GLY A 54 -17.05 -0.84 0.28
C GLY A 54 -16.40 -2.17 0.69
N GLY A 55 -15.18 -2.46 0.19
CA GLY A 55 -14.42 -3.65 0.53
C GLY A 55 -14.73 -4.82 -0.42
N GLY A 56 -14.19 -6.00 -0.13
CA GLY A 56 -14.43 -7.19 -0.97
C GLY A 56 -13.25 -8.14 -0.97
N ASP A 57 -12.70 -8.39 -2.15
CA ASP A 57 -11.54 -9.27 -2.30
C ASP A 57 -10.35 -8.72 -1.51
N ARG A 58 -9.68 -9.60 -0.78
CA ARG A 58 -8.57 -9.20 0.09
C ARG A 58 -7.26 -9.20 -0.70
N ILE A 59 -6.65 -8.02 -0.83
CA ILE A 59 -5.36 -7.84 -1.46
C ILE A 59 -4.32 -7.57 -0.38
N ARG A 60 -3.37 -8.50 -0.23
CA ARG A 60 -2.22 -8.35 0.67
C ARG A 60 -0.97 -8.04 -0.13
N ILE A 61 -0.27 -6.98 0.25
CA ILE A 61 0.95 -6.52 -0.41
C ILE A 61 2.03 -6.33 0.64
N GLU A 62 3.17 -7.00 0.46
CA GLU A 62 4.27 -6.93 1.42
C GLU A 62 5.59 -6.72 0.67
N THR A 63 6.40 -5.80 1.15
CA THR A 63 7.76 -5.57 0.66
C THR A 63 8.70 -5.23 1.81
N SER A 64 10.00 -5.34 1.56
CA SER A 64 11.03 -4.88 2.49
C SER A 64 11.90 -3.83 1.81
N ASN A 65 12.19 -2.74 2.50
CA ASN A 65 13.06 -1.66 2.01
C ASN A 65 12.69 -1.15 0.59
N GLY A 66 11.41 -0.95 0.32
CA GLY A 66 10.95 -0.46 -0.98
C GLY A 66 9.57 0.16 -0.90
N ASP A 67 9.26 1.03 -1.85
CA ASP A 67 7.97 1.71 -1.91
C ASP A 67 6.85 0.77 -2.37
N ILE A 68 5.62 1.10 -1.95
CA ILE A 68 4.39 0.52 -2.50
C ILE A 68 3.60 1.63 -3.18
N ARG A 69 3.18 1.38 -4.43
CA ARG A 69 2.31 2.28 -5.22
C ARG A 69 1.01 1.56 -5.56
N ILE A 70 -0.12 2.09 -5.12
CA ILE A 70 -1.46 1.53 -5.37
C ILE A 70 -2.25 2.56 -6.18
N MET A 71 -2.30 2.36 -7.49
CA MET A 71 -2.80 3.37 -8.43
C MET A 71 -4.12 2.93 -9.04
N ARG A 72 -4.95 3.90 -9.40
CA ARG A 72 -6.13 3.62 -10.24
C ARG A 72 -5.66 3.22 -11.65
N SER A 73 -6.24 2.17 -12.21
CA SER A 73 -6.19 1.93 -13.66
C SER A 73 -7.42 2.49 -14.34
N GLU A 74 -7.19 3.18 -15.45
CA GLU A 74 -8.22 3.42 -16.47
C GLU A 74 -8.47 2.08 -17.19
N ASN A 75 -9.74 1.76 -17.47
CA ASN A 75 -10.11 0.63 -18.32
C ASN A 75 -9.90 0.96 -19.81
#